data_AF-A0A8T3Z7H4-F1
#
_entry.id   AF-A0A8T3Z7H4-F1
#
_cell.length_a   1.000
_cell.length_b   1.000
_cell.length_c   1.000
_cell.angle_alpha   90.00
_cell.angle_beta   90.00
_cell.angle_gamma   90.00
#
_symmetry.space_group_name_H-M   'P 1'
#
loop_
_entity.id
_entity.type
_entity.pdbx_description
1 polymer ?
#
loop_
_entity_poly.entity_id
_entity_poly.type
_entity_poly.pdbx_seq_one_letter_code
_entity_poly.pdbx_strand_id
1 'polypeptide(L)' 'LIRADIPIGRILRKHNIESRREIKSVSVEEPGPEMVEIFKTNSPMLRRTYNIIHKDHVLVWLMETFPHSLFKD' A
#
# COMPACT_ATOMS: atom_id res chain seq x y z
N LEU A 1 12.59 -17.98 -10.15
CA LEU A 1 12.30 -17.30 -8.86
C LEU A 1 12.18 -15.81 -9.10
N ILE A 2 10.99 -15.24 -8.88
CA ILE A 2 10.82 -13.78 -8.87
C ILE A 2 11.64 -13.24 -7.69
N ARG A 3 12.54 -12.28 -7.94
CA ARG A 3 13.22 -11.51 -6.89
C ARG A 3 12.20 -10.59 -6.20
N ALA A 4 11.26 -11.16 -5.47
CA ALA A 4 10.22 -10.43 -4.74
C ALA A 4 10.77 -9.70 -3.50
N ASP A 5 12.05 -9.90 -3.17
CA ASP A 5 12.69 -9.34 -1.97
C ASP A 5 13.12 -7.87 -2.12
N ILE A 6 13.08 -7.32 -3.34
CA ILE A 6 13.45 -5.92 -3.58
C ILE A 6 12.18 -5.07 -3.55
N PRO A 7 12.00 -4.17 -2.54
CA PRO A 7 10.85 -3.29 -2.49
C PRO A 7 10.72 -2.45 -3.76
N ILE A 8 9.50 -2.29 -4.28
CA ILE A 8 9.21 -1.48 -5.48
C ILE A 8 9.81 -0.08 -5.34
N GLY A 9 9.71 0.55 -4.15
CA GLY A 9 10.33 1.84 -3.89
C GLY A 9 11.86 1.87 -4.06
N ARG A 10 12.56 0.77 -3.74
CA ARG A 10 14.00 0.65 -4.01
C ARG A 10 14.29 0.51 -5.50
N ILE A 11 13.44 -0.19 -6.25
CA ILE A 11 13.56 -0.31 -7.71
C ILE A 11 13.39 1.07 -8.35
N LEU A 12 12.30 1.78 -8.02
CA LEU A 12 12.03 3.12 -8.57
C LEU A 12 13.20 4.09 -8.29
N ARG A 13 13.72 4.08 -7.06
CA ARG A 13 14.87 4.90 -6.67
C ARG A 13 16.15 4.51 -7.43
N LYS A 14 16.45 3.21 -7.55
CA LYS A 14 17.65 2.72 -8.27
C LYS A 14 17.68 3.17 -9.73
N HIS A 15 16.50 3.27 -10.36
CA HIS A 15 16.36 3.68 -11.74
C HIS A 15 16.10 5.19 -11.90
N ASN A 16 16.21 5.99 -10.84
CA ASN A 16 15.91 7.43 -10.84
C ASN A 16 14.55 7.76 -11.49
N ILE A 17 13.55 6.92 -11.25
CA ILE A 17 12.22 7.10 -11.80
C ILE A 17 11.54 8.24 -11.04
N GLU A 18 11.50 9.41 -11.67
CA GLU A 18 10.66 10.51 -11.20
C GLU A 18 9.19 10.09 -11.30
N SER A 19 8.48 10.21 -10.18
CA SER A 19 7.09 9.80 -10.10
C SER A 19 6.34 10.61 -9.06
N ARG A 20 5.03 10.65 -9.20
CA ARG A 20 4.12 11.27 -8.23
C ARG A 20 3.08 10.25 -7.78
N ARG A 21 2.62 10.39 -6.54
CA ARG A 21 1.55 9.54 -5.98
C ARG A 21 0.23 10.29 -6.07
N GLU A 22 -0.77 9.65 -6.65
CA GLU A 22 -2.15 10.12 -6.67
C GLU A 22 -3.01 9.21 -5.79
N ILE A 23 -3.37 9.70 -4.60
CA ILE A 23 -4.32 8.99 -3.73
C ILE A 23 -5.69 8.99 -4.41
N LYS A 24 -6.31 7.81 -4.50
CA LYS A 24 -7.64 7.60 -5.10
C LYS A 24 -8.70 7.37 -4.05
N SER A 25 -8.38 6.67 -2.97
CA SER A 25 -9.28 6.51 -1.83
C SER A 25 -8.51 6.35 -0.53
N VAL A 26 -9.17 6.76 0.56
CA VAL A 26 -8.78 6.47 1.94
C VAL A 26 -10.06 6.10 2.68
N SER A 27 -10.04 4.99 3.40
CA SER A 27 -11.17 4.48 4.17
C SER A 27 -10.71 3.83 5.47
N VAL A 28 -11.64 3.70 6.41
CA VAL A 28 -11.51 2.84 7.59
C VAL A 28 -12.58 1.77 7.47
N GLU A 29 -12.18 0.51 7.60
CA GLU A 29 -13.06 -0.65 7.41
C GLU A 29 -12.88 -1.62 8.59
N GLU A 30 -13.96 -2.24 9.06
CA GLU A 30 -13.84 -3.34 10.04
C GLU A 30 -13.17 -4.55 9.37
N PRO A 31 -12.29 -5.29 10.08
CA PRO A 31 -11.56 -6.39 9.47
C PRO A 31 -12.48 -7.57 9.20
N GLY A 32 -12.51 -8.04 7.95
CA GLY A 32 -13.06 -9.34 7.61
C GLY A 32 -12.18 -10.50 8.14
N PRO A 33 -12.68 -11.75 8.10
CA PRO A 33 -11.96 -12.91 8.65
C PRO A 33 -10.52 -13.07 8.14
N GLU A 34 -10.28 -12.84 6.85
CA GLU A 34 -8.94 -12.89 6.24
C GLU A 34 -7.98 -11.86 6.85
N MET A 35 -8.44 -10.62 7.05
CA MET A 35 -7.60 -9.57 7.63
C MET A 35 -7.27 -9.87 9.09
N VAL A 36 -8.22 -10.43 9.84
CA VAL A 36 -7.98 -10.92 11.20
C VAL A 36 -6.93 -12.03 11.20
N GLU A 37 -6.99 -12.96 10.25
CA GLU A 37 -6.01 -14.04 10.14
C GLU A 37 -4.60 -13.52 9.78
N ILE A 38 -4.49 -12.58 8.85
CA ILE A 38 -3.20 -12.02 8.40
C ILE A 38 -2.57 -11.16 9.49
N PHE A 39 -3.33 -10.23 10.07
CA PHE A 39 -2.80 -9.23 11.00
C PHE A 39 -2.94 -9.63 12.48
N LYS A 40 -3.61 -10.75 12.78
CA LYS A 40 -3.84 -11.28 14.14
C LYS A 40 -4.48 -10.23 15.08
N THR A 41 -5.41 -9.44 14.54
CA THR A 41 -6.10 -8.36 15.28
C THR A 41 -7.50 -8.11 14.74
N ASN A 42 -8.41 -7.72 15.63
CA ASN A 42 -9.77 -7.27 15.29
C ASN A 42 -9.88 -5.73 15.24
N SER A 43 -8.75 -5.02 15.26
CA SER A 43 -8.73 -3.56 15.09
C SER A 43 -9.36 -3.16 13.74
N PRO A 44 -10.02 -1.99 13.64
CA PRO A 44 -10.32 -1.39 12.34
C PRO A 44 -9.07 -1.30 11.47
N MET A 45 -9.26 -1.42 10.16
CA MET A 45 -8.22 -1.37 9.13
C MET A 45 -8.22 -0.01 8.45
N LEU A 46 -7.06 0.64 8.39
CA LEU A 46 -6.80 1.81 7.56
C LEU A 46 -6.49 1.31 6.15
N ARG A 47 -7.29 1.71 5.16
CA ARG A 47 -7.11 1.30 3.77
C ARG A 47 -6.92 2.51 2.87
N ARG A 48 -6.03 2.39 1.90
CA ARG A 48 -5.88 3.40 0.84
C ARG A 48 -5.57 2.76 -0.50
N THR A 49 -6.02 3.42 -1.56
CA THR A 49 -5.60 3.11 -2.92
C THR A 49 -4.94 4.32 -3.55
N TYR A 50 -3.91 4.11 -4.35
CA TYR A 50 -3.24 5.19 -5.06
C TYR A 50 -2.53 4.68 -6.32
N ASN A 51 -2.33 5.60 -7.26
CA ASN A 51 -1.51 5.36 -8.43
C ASN A 51 -0.12 5.98 -8.23
N ILE A 52 0.91 5.27 -8.64
CA ILE A 52 2.22 5.85 -8.96
C ILE A 52 2.18 6.23 -10.43
N ILE A 53 2.24 7.53 -10.71
CA ILE A 53 2.25 8.08 -12.07
C ILE A 53 3.69 8.36 -12.49
N HIS A 54 4.05 7.94 -13.70
CA HIS A 54 5.32 8.25 -14.36
C HIS A 54 5.05 8.67 -15.80
N LYS A 55 5.61 9.80 -16.22
CA LYS A 55 5.40 10.39 -17.56
C LYS A 55 3.90 10.43 -17.93
N ASP A 56 3.07 10.91 -17.01
CA ASP A 56 1.62 11.04 -17.15
C ASP A 56 0.83 9.73 -17.38
N HIS A 57 1.47 8.57 -17.22
CA HIS A 57 0.83 7.27 -17.28
C HIS A 57 0.86 6.57 -15.91
N VAL A 58 -0.16 5.75 -15.64
CA VAL A 58 -0.17 4.89 -14.44
C VAL A 58 0.91 3.83 -14.61
N LEU A 59 1.93 3.89 -13.77
CA LEU A 59 2.99 2.89 -13.71
C LEU A 59 2.60 1.73 -12.79
N VAL A 60 2.03 2.06 -11.63
CA VAL A 60 1.62 1.08 -10.62
C VAL A 60 0.33 1.54 -9.96
N TRP A 61 -0.64 0.64 -9.82
CA TRP A 61 -1.76 0.79 -8.90
C TRP A 61 -1.46 0.02 -7.62
N LEU A 62 -1.65 0.65 -6.47
CA LEU A 62 -1.44 0.02 -5.17
C LEU A 62 -2.70 0.14 -4.30
N MET A 63 -2.93 -0.92 -3.54
CA MET A 63 -3.81 -0.94 -2.39
C MET A 63 -2.97 -1.31 -1.17
N GLU A 64 -3.07 -0.51 -0.12
CA GLU A 64 -2.42 -0.76 1.16
C GLU A 64 -3.46 -0.81 2.26
N THR A 65 -3.30 -1.76 3.17
CA THR A 65 -4.16 -1.97 4.34
C THR A 65 -3.28 -2.12 5.58
N PHE A 66 -3.62 -1.41 6.65
CA PHE A 66 -2.89 -1.44 7.90
C PHE A 66 -3.83 -1.52 9.10
N PRO A 67 -3.53 -2.31 10.14
CA PRO A 67 -4.29 -2.26 11.38
C PRO A 67 -4.16 -0.89 12.06
N HIS A 68 -5.29 -0.25 12.35
CA HIS A 68 -5.33 1.05 13.03
C HIS A 68 -4.60 1.00 14.39
N SER A 69 -4.61 -0.15 15.08
CA SER A 69 -3.90 -0.36 16.34
C SER A 69 -2.39 -0.15 16.27
N LEU A 70 -1.75 -0.21 15.09
CA LEU A 70 -0.31 0.03 14.93
C LEU A 70 0.06 1.53 14.95
N PHE A 71 -0.94 2.41 14.92
CA PHE A 71 -0.76 3.86 14.85
C PHE A 71 -1.43 4.59 16.04
N LYS A 72 -1.79 3.83 17.08
CA LYS A 72 -2.22 4.39 18.36
C LYS A 72 -1.00 4.55 19.26
N ASP A 73 -0.91 5.69 19.95
CA ASP A 73 0.08 5.97 20.99
C ASP A 73 -0.12 5.05 22.22
#